data_AF-A0A1F9EZ51-F1
#
_entry.id   AF-A0A1F9EZ51-F1
#
_cell.length_a   1.000
_cell.length_b   1.000
_cell.length_c   1.000
_cell.angle_alpha   90.00
_cell.angle_beta   90.00
_cell.angle_gamma   90.00
#
_symmetry.space_group_name_H-M   'P 1'
#
loop_
_entity.id
_entity.type
_entity.pdbx_description
1 polymer ?
#
loop_
_entity_poly.entity_id
_entity_poly.type
_entity_poly.pdbx_seq_one_letter_code
_entity_poly.pdbx_strand_id
1 'polypeptide(L)'
;TLLGASAWVLFATRMGLPVSTTHAIVGSLVGVAAIAYGVEGVRWGALGGKVALPLLLTPVVSLALVTMLLRSTRRFAGAAATSMPDCLCAAVVSTTPALAQVASPAVAPPLGAMRVRIVVGPRAACATKQPRAARATVDHLHWLTAGAASFARGMNDAPKMVALVLAAAAFQGSANLSAAPIFLLVTTGMVLGSAVGGRRVTRVLAEKVTPMDHREGFLANLVTAGLVTAGATLGLPMSTTHVSAGGIIGAGAERASLNKKTLAEIALAWLVTLPAAAALGIGAHLLGRWLS
;
A
#
# COMPACT_ATOMS: atom_id res chain seq x y z
N THR A 1 9.83 1.02 24.14
CA THR A 1 9.17 1.42 22.88
C THR A 1 8.89 0.24 21.96
N LEU A 2 9.89 -0.42 21.37
CA LEU A 2 9.64 -1.49 20.37
C LEU A 2 8.79 -2.64 20.93
N LEU A 3 9.03 -3.08 22.17
CA LEU A 3 8.23 -4.14 22.81
C LEU A 3 6.74 -3.75 22.92
N GLY A 4 6.43 -2.55 23.40
CA GLY A 4 5.05 -2.07 23.55
C GLY A 4 4.33 -1.91 22.21
N ALA A 5 5.00 -1.31 21.22
CA ALA A 5 4.47 -1.17 19.87
C ALA A 5 4.21 -2.54 19.21
N SER A 6 5.18 -3.45 19.28
CA SER A 6 5.06 -4.81 18.74
C SER A 6 3.98 -5.62 19.43
N ALA A 7 3.87 -5.54 20.76
CA ALA A 7 2.81 -6.21 21.53
C ALA A 7 1.42 -5.76 21.07
N TRP A 8 1.20 -4.45 20.93
CA TRP A 8 -0.06 -3.92 20.40
C TRP A 8 -0.33 -4.36 18.97
N VAL A 9 0.64 -4.23 18.07
CA VAL A 9 0.47 -4.60 16.66
C VAL A 9 0.17 -6.09 16.51
N LEU A 10 0.84 -6.96 17.28
CA LEU A 10 0.58 -8.40 17.29
C LEU A 10 -0.83 -8.70 17.81
N PHE A 11 -1.26 -8.05 18.89
CA PHE A 11 -2.61 -8.18 19.42
C PHE A 11 -3.66 -7.75 18.39
N ALA A 12 -3.52 -6.55 17.82
CA ALA A 12 -4.41 -6.03 16.80
C ALA A 12 -4.47 -6.94 15.56
N THR A 13 -3.32 -7.45 15.10
CA THR A 13 -3.23 -8.39 13.97
C THR A 13 -3.97 -9.69 14.28
N ARG A 14 -3.84 -10.23 15.50
CA ARG A 14 -4.58 -11.44 15.91
C ARG A 14 -6.09 -11.23 15.90
N MET A 15 -6.54 -10.03 16.28
CA MET A 15 -7.93 -9.62 16.26
C MET A 15 -8.43 -9.18 14.87
N GLY A 16 -7.55 -9.15 13.86
CA GLY A 16 -7.89 -8.69 12.50
C GLY A 16 -8.12 -7.17 12.40
N LEU A 17 -7.70 -6.39 13.40
CA LEU A 17 -7.84 -4.94 13.42
C LEU A 17 -6.76 -4.29 12.54
N PRO A 18 -7.13 -3.55 11.48
CA PRO A 18 -6.16 -2.86 10.63
C PRO A 18 -5.61 -1.63 11.34
N VAL A 19 -4.50 -1.80 12.05
CA VAL A 19 -3.79 -0.73 12.76
C VAL A 19 -2.51 -0.32 12.04
N SER A 20 -1.96 0.83 12.45
CA SER A 20 -0.73 1.38 11.92
C SER A 20 0.45 1.11 12.85
N THR A 21 1.52 0.51 12.30
CA THR A 21 2.80 0.33 12.99
C THR A 21 3.41 1.67 13.40
N THR A 22 3.34 2.69 12.53
CA THR A 22 3.77 4.06 12.83
C THR A 22 3.04 4.60 14.05
N HIS A 23 1.72 4.44 14.10
CA HIS A 23 0.90 4.96 15.19
C HIS A 23 1.20 4.23 16.51
N ALA A 24 1.42 2.91 16.47
CA ALA A 24 1.82 2.12 17.63
C ALA A 24 3.22 2.51 18.14
N ILE A 25 4.19 2.71 17.24
CA ILE A 25 5.54 3.19 17.59
C ILE A 25 5.47 4.55 18.27
N VAL A 26 4.71 5.49 17.69
CA VAL A 26 4.56 6.86 18.22
C VAL A 26 3.90 6.82 19.60
N GLY A 27 2.79 6.10 19.76
CA GLY A 27 2.12 5.96 21.05
C GLY A 27 3.05 5.38 22.11
N SER A 28 3.73 4.28 21.79
CA SER A 28 4.69 3.65 22.72
C SER A 28 5.87 4.56 23.05
N LEU A 29 6.38 5.32 22.07
CA LEU A 29 7.48 6.26 22.27
C LEU A 29 7.07 7.40 23.18
N VAL A 30 5.91 8.00 22.96
CA VAL A 30 5.36 9.07 23.80
C VAL A 30 5.15 8.59 25.23
N GLY A 31 4.53 7.41 25.41
CA GLY A 31 4.32 6.84 26.73
C GLY A 31 5.62 6.58 27.49
N VAL A 32 6.60 5.96 26.84
CA VAL A 32 7.91 5.69 27.45
C VAL A 32 8.68 6.98 27.75
N ALA A 33 8.66 7.96 26.83
CA ALA A 33 9.33 9.23 27.06
C ALA A 33 8.69 10.01 28.23
N ALA A 34 7.36 10.00 28.34
CA ALA A 34 6.66 10.69 29.42
C ALA A 34 7.00 10.11 30.80
N ILE A 35 7.13 8.78 30.93
CA ILE A 35 7.48 8.15 32.22
C ILE A 35 8.98 8.23 32.52
N ALA A 36 9.84 8.18 31.50
CA ALA A 36 11.29 8.18 31.69
C ALA A 36 11.89 9.59 31.87
N TYR A 37 11.32 10.59 31.18
CA TYR A 37 11.86 11.95 31.10
C TYR A 37 10.84 13.05 31.44
N GLY A 38 9.65 12.67 31.93
CA GLY A 38 8.56 13.60 32.19
C GLY A 38 7.80 14.01 30.93
N VAL A 39 6.58 14.55 31.11
CA VAL A 39 5.71 15.02 30.01
C VAL A 39 6.37 16.16 29.23
N GLU A 40 7.22 16.95 29.87
CA GLU A 40 7.99 18.04 29.25
C GLU A 40 9.16 17.54 28.39
N GLY A 41 9.69 16.34 28.68
CA GLY A 41 10.71 15.69 27.86
C GLY A 41 10.20 15.24 26.48
N VAL A 42 8.88 15.28 26.26
CA VAL A 42 8.25 14.97 24.98
C VAL A 42 8.26 16.19 24.07
N ARG A 43 8.84 16.06 22.87
CA ARG A 43 8.87 17.14 21.87
C ARG A 43 7.52 17.32 21.16
N TRP A 44 6.54 17.89 21.85
CA TRP A 44 5.16 18.07 21.38
C TRP A 44 5.06 18.78 20.03
N GLY A 45 5.85 19.84 19.80
CA GLY A 45 5.85 20.56 18.52
C GLY A 45 6.31 19.70 17.33
N ALA A 46 7.33 18.86 17.53
CA ALA A 46 7.79 17.94 16.49
C ALA A 46 6.79 16.80 16.25
N LEU A 47 6.16 16.29 17.31
CA LEU A 47 5.12 15.26 17.21
C LEU A 47 3.87 15.77 16.50
N GLY A 48 3.37 16.95 16.84
CA GLY A 48 2.19 17.53 16.21
C GLY A 48 2.40 17.76 14.71
N GLY A 49 3.44 18.51 14.34
CA GLY A 49 3.67 18.90 12.95
C GLY A 49 4.18 17.78 12.05
N LYS A 50 5.12 16.96 12.52
CA LYS A 50 5.81 15.96 11.66
C LYS A 50 5.20 14.57 11.71
N VAL A 51 4.35 14.29 12.70
CA VAL A 51 3.82 12.94 12.95
C VAL A 51 2.30 12.92 12.93
N ALA A 52 1.64 13.68 13.82
CA ALA A 52 0.19 13.67 13.93
C ALA A 52 -0.51 14.20 12.68
N LEU A 53 0.00 15.30 12.11
CA LEU A 53 -0.61 15.94 10.95
C LEU A 53 -0.61 15.02 9.70
N PRO A 54 0.52 14.44 9.25
CA PRO A 54 0.49 13.44 8.18
C PRO A 54 -0.40 12.25 8.51
N LEU A 55 -0.38 11.73 9.74
CA LEU A 55 -1.18 10.57 10.14
C LEU A 55 -2.70 10.81 10.04
N LEU A 56 -3.16 12.03 10.29
CA LEU A 56 -4.56 12.41 10.26
C LEU A 56 -5.02 12.82 8.86
N LEU A 57 -4.17 13.53 8.09
CA LEU A 57 -4.53 14.02 6.76
C LEU A 57 -4.42 12.95 5.67
N THR A 58 -3.44 12.04 5.76
CA THR A 58 -3.18 11.04 4.71
C THR A 58 -4.36 10.12 4.35
N PRO A 59 -5.20 9.61 5.26
CA PRO A 59 -6.38 8.83 4.86
C PRO A 59 -7.37 9.67 4.05
N VAL A 60 -7.56 10.95 4.43
CA VAL A 60 -8.47 11.86 3.73
C VAL A 60 -7.94 12.22 2.34
N VAL A 61 -6.65 12.51 2.24
CA VAL A 61 -5.99 12.76 0.95
C VAL A 61 -6.08 11.54 0.04
N SER A 62 -5.82 10.34 0.57
CA SER A 62 -5.93 9.11 -0.22
C SER A 62 -7.35 8.84 -0.69
N LEU A 63 -8.34 9.00 0.18
CA LEU A 63 -9.76 8.91 -0.15
C LEU A 63 -10.12 9.87 -1.28
N ALA A 64 -9.79 11.15 -1.11
CA ALA A 64 -10.08 12.19 -2.08
C ALA A 64 -9.44 11.90 -3.45
N LEU A 65 -8.17 11.47 -3.47
CA LEU A 65 -7.46 11.15 -4.70
C LEU A 65 -8.06 9.93 -5.42
N VAL A 66 -8.36 8.85 -4.69
CA VAL A 66 -8.98 7.67 -5.31
C VAL A 66 -10.37 8.00 -5.87
N THR A 67 -11.21 8.70 -5.10
CA THR A 67 -12.52 9.13 -5.58
C THR A 67 -12.40 10.06 -6.79
N MET A 68 -11.44 11.00 -6.78
CA MET A 68 -11.21 11.90 -7.91
C MET A 68 -10.78 11.15 -9.18
N LEU A 69 -9.87 10.18 -9.05
CA LEU A 69 -9.41 9.36 -10.18
C LEU A 69 -10.53 8.49 -10.76
N LEU A 70 -11.35 7.88 -9.90
CA LEU A 70 -12.51 7.10 -10.34
C LEU A 70 -13.54 7.97 -11.07
N ARG A 71 -13.88 9.15 -10.50
CA ARG A 71 -14.77 10.12 -11.15
C ARG A 71 -14.23 10.60 -12.49
N SER A 72 -12.95 10.95 -12.55
CA SER A 72 -12.28 11.40 -13.77
C SER A 72 -12.37 10.35 -14.86
N THR A 73 -12.00 9.12 -14.54
CA THR A 73 -12.01 8.02 -15.49
C THR A 73 -13.42 7.61 -15.95
N ARG A 74 -14.47 7.84 -15.16
CA ARG A 74 -15.87 7.73 -15.62
C ARG A 74 -16.29 8.89 -16.52
N ARG A 75 -15.92 10.13 -16.19
CA ARG A 75 -16.24 11.32 -17.01
C ARG A 75 -15.65 11.20 -18.41
N PHE A 76 -14.40 10.77 -18.51
CA PHE A 76 -13.73 10.59 -19.81
C PHE A 76 -14.24 9.39 -20.61
N ALA A 77 -14.88 8.41 -19.97
CA ALA A 77 -15.49 7.28 -20.67
C ALA A 77 -16.78 7.67 -21.43
N GLY A 78 -17.42 8.80 -21.08
CA GLY A 78 -18.70 9.22 -21.64
C GLY A 78 -19.87 8.34 -21.21
N ALA A 79 -21.09 8.91 -21.19
CA ALA A 79 -22.32 8.18 -20.81
C ALA A 79 -22.69 7.02 -21.77
N ALA A 80 -22.00 6.92 -22.92
CA ALA A 80 -22.23 5.91 -23.96
C ALA A 80 -21.27 4.71 -23.91
N ALA A 81 -20.26 4.69 -23.03
CA ALA A 81 -19.39 3.53 -22.88
C ALA A 81 -20.08 2.42 -22.08
N THR A 82 -20.71 1.48 -22.80
CA THR A 82 -21.34 0.27 -22.23
C THR A 82 -20.35 -0.70 -21.59
N SER A 83 -19.05 -0.60 -21.91
CA SER A 83 -17.97 -1.35 -21.26
C SER A 83 -16.66 -0.58 -21.36
N MET A 84 -16.01 -0.31 -20.23
CA MET A 84 -14.65 0.26 -20.23
C MET A 84 -13.65 -0.74 -20.82
N PRO A 85 -12.57 -0.28 -21.46
CA PRO A 85 -11.53 -1.16 -21.96
C PRO A 85 -10.75 -1.80 -20.79
N ASP A 86 -10.80 -3.12 -20.70
CA ASP A 86 -10.14 -3.91 -19.64
C ASP A 86 -8.88 -4.63 -20.11
N CYS A 87 -8.51 -4.46 -21.38
CA CYS A 87 -7.39 -5.15 -22.00
C CYS A 87 -6.69 -4.32 -23.08
N LEU A 88 -5.36 -4.34 -23.04
CA LEU A 88 -4.44 -3.88 -24.07
C LEU A 88 -3.79 -5.10 -24.72
N CYS A 89 -3.93 -5.25 -26.03
CA CYS A 89 -3.29 -6.29 -26.82
C CYS A 89 -2.31 -5.67 -27.81
N ALA A 90 -1.07 -6.14 -27.82
CA ALA A 90 -0.11 -5.85 -28.88
C ALA A 90 0.15 -7.13 -29.66
N ALA A 91 -0.28 -7.19 -30.92
CA ALA A 91 0.00 -8.32 -31.78
C ALA A 91 0.73 -7.89 -33.04
N VAL A 92 1.65 -8.73 -33.46
CA VAL A 92 2.31 -8.53 -34.75
C VAL A 92 1.43 -9.13 -35.84
N VAL A 93 1.03 -8.29 -36.79
CA VAL A 93 0.23 -8.68 -37.95
C VAL A 93 1.12 -8.58 -39.19
N SER A 94 1.25 -9.68 -39.92
CA SER A 94 1.88 -9.67 -41.24
C SER A 94 0.88 -9.12 -42.24
N THR A 95 1.17 -7.95 -42.82
CA THR A 95 0.38 -7.46 -43.95
C THR A 95 0.90 -8.12 -45.22
N THR A 96 0.38 -9.29 -45.58
CA THR A 96 0.44 -9.73 -46.97
C THR A 96 -0.64 -8.96 -47.74
N PRO A 97 -0.29 -8.11 -48.72
CA PRO A 97 -1.31 -7.49 -49.56
C PRO A 97 -2.06 -8.60 -50.30
N ALA A 98 -3.39 -8.60 -50.22
CA ALA A 98 -4.27 -9.59 -50.88
C ALA A 98 -4.08 -9.65 -52.41
N LEU A 99 -3.42 -8.65 -53.01
CA LEU A 99 -3.08 -8.58 -54.43
C LEU A 99 -1.89 -9.47 -54.84
N ALA A 100 -1.19 -10.13 -53.91
CA ALA A 100 -0.05 -11.00 -54.26
C ALA A 100 -0.45 -12.39 -54.81
N GLN A 101 -1.73 -12.74 -54.88
CA GLN A 101 -2.16 -14.05 -55.41
C GLN A 101 -2.08 -14.18 -56.94
N VAL A 102 -1.63 -13.15 -57.67
CA VAL A 102 -1.45 -13.20 -59.14
C VAL A 102 0.03 -13.12 -59.56
N ALA A 103 0.99 -13.31 -58.64
CA ALA A 103 2.40 -13.25 -59.01
C ALA A 103 2.90 -14.58 -59.62
N SER A 104 3.35 -14.50 -60.88
CA SER A 104 4.14 -15.53 -61.58
C SER A 104 5.31 -16.05 -60.71
N PRO A 105 5.77 -17.31 -60.90
CA PRO A 105 6.79 -17.97 -60.08
C PRO A 105 8.20 -17.32 -60.13
N ALA A 106 8.38 -16.23 -60.89
CA ALA A 106 9.65 -15.54 -61.07
C ALA A 106 9.86 -14.34 -60.11
N VAL A 107 8.87 -14.01 -59.27
CA VAL A 107 8.98 -12.85 -58.34
C VAL A 107 9.09 -13.37 -56.91
N ALA A 108 10.20 -13.08 -56.25
CA ALA A 108 10.36 -13.35 -54.82
C ALA A 108 9.24 -12.62 -54.05
N PRO A 109 8.52 -13.30 -53.13
CA PRO A 109 7.46 -12.66 -52.39
C PRO A 109 8.05 -11.46 -51.61
N PRO A 110 7.38 -10.29 -51.61
CA PRO A 110 7.84 -9.18 -50.80
C PRO A 110 7.90 -9.63 -49.34
N LEU A 111 9.02 -9.34 -48.65
CA LEU A 111 9.12 -9.53 -47.21
C LEU A 111 7.93 -8.80 -46.57
N GLY A 112 6.96 -9.58 -46.07
CA GLY A 112 5.75 -9.03 -45.50
C GLY A 112 6.10 -8.06 -44.38
N ALA A 113 5.68 -6.81 -44.52
CA ALA A 113 5.95 -5.80 -43.50
C ALA A 113 5.29 -6.26 -42.18
N MET A 114 6.13 -6.50 -41.17
CA MET A 114 5.67 -6.76 -39.81
C MET A 114 5.16 -5.43 -39.23
N ARG A 115 3.88 -5.35 -38.87
CA ARG A 115 3.33 -4.21 -38.12
C ARG A 115 2.78 -4.65 -36.78
N VAL A 116 3.12 -3.91 -35.73
CA VAL A 116 2.52 -4.09 -34.41
C VAL A 116 1.17 -3.37 -34.41
N ARG A 117 0.08 -4.12 -34.23
CA ARG A 117 -1.26 -3.56 -34.02
C ARG A 117 -1.57 -3.59 -32.52
N ILE A 118 -1.79 -2.40 -31.96
CA ILE A 118 -2.25 -2.23 -30.59
C ILE A 118 -3.77 -2.13 -30.60
N VAL A 119 -4.44 -2.96 -29.81
CA VAL A 119 -5.90 -2.97 -29.62
C VAL A 119 -6.18 -2.72 -28.15
N VAL A 120 -7.01 -1.71 -27.87
CA VAL A 120 -7.52 -1.42 -26.53
C VAL A 120 -9.01 -1.70 -26.54
N GLY A 121 -9.49 -2.56 -25.64
CA GLY A 121 -10.90 -2.92 -25.60
C GLY A 121 -11.28 -3.89 -24.49
N PRO A 122 -12.53 -4.37 -24.48
CA PRO A 122 -12.99 -5.38 -23.55
C PRO A 122 -12.21 -6.69 -23.72
N ARG A 123 -12.10 -7.50 -22.66
CA ARG A 123 -11.40 -8.80 -22.69
C ARG A 123 -11.87 -9.70 -23.84
N ALA A 124 -13.17 -9.73 -24.12
CA ALA A 124 -13.76 -10.52 -25.20
C ALA A 124 -13.26 -10.09 -26.59
N ALA A 125 -13.08 -8.78 -26.83
CA ALA A 125 -12.54 -8.25 -28.08
C ALA A 125 -11.06 -8.60 -28.26
N CYS A 126 -10.32 -8.72 -27.15
CA CYS A 126 -8.91 -9.07 -27.11
C CYS A 126 -8.64 -10.58 -27.19
N ALA A 127 -9.57 -11.43 -26.74
CA ALA A 127 -9.40 -12.88 -26.65
C ALA A 127 -9.46 -13.60 -28.01
N THR A 128 -10.32 -13.13 -28.93
CA THR A 128 -10.72 -13.88 -30.14
C THR A 128 -9.95 -13.51 -31.41
N LYS A 129 -9.43 -12.29 -31.53
CA LYS A 129 -8.91 -11.79 -32.82
C LYS A 129 -7.42 -12.02 -33.07
N GLN A 130 -6.61 -12.32 -32.05
CA GLN A 130 -5.15 -12.41 -32.18
C GLN A 130 -4.54 -13.42 -31.18
N PRO A 131 -4.30 -14.69 -31.57
CA PRO A 131 -3.81 -15.74 -30.67
C PRO A 131 -2.33 -15.58 -30.26
N ARG A 132 -1.52 -14.80 -31.00
CA ARG A 132 -0.10 -14.52 -30.69
C ARG A 132 0.13 -13.10 -30.10
N ALA A 133 -0.91 -12.45 -29.59
CA ALA A 133 -0.81 -11.12 -29.01
C ALA A 133 -0.26 -11.17 -27.58
N ALA A 134 0.67 -10.27 -27.24
CA ALA A 134 0.94 -9.94 -25.84
C ALA A 134 -0.26 -9.20 -25.26
N ARG A 135 -0.72 -9.61 -24.07
CA ARG A 135 -1.94 -9.06 -23.43
C ARG A 135 -1.58 -8.47 -22.06
N ALA A 136 -2.00 -7.24 -21.83
CA ALA A 136 -2.03 -6.63 -20.51
C ALA A 136 -3.49 -6.37 -20.12
N THR A 137 -3.87 -6.76 -18.92
CA THR A 137 -5.23 -6.61 -18.41
C THR A 137 -5.21 -5.77 -17.14
N VAL A 138 -6.37 -5.25 -16.76
CA VAL A 138 -6.54 -4.54 -15.48
C VAL A 138 -6.16 -5.44 -14.30
N ASP A 139 -6.34 -6.77 -14.38
CA ASP A 139 -5.92 -7.68 -13.30
C ASP A 139 -4.40 -7.70 -13.16
N HIS A 140 -3.66 -7.73 -14.27
CA HIS A 140 -2.19 -7.64 -14.22
C HIS A 140 -1.73 -6.31 -13.61
N LEU A 141 -2.37 -5.21 -13.98
CA LEU A 141 -2.08 -3.90 -13.39
C LEU A 141 -2.43 -3.85 -11.90
N HIS A 142 -3.54 -4.48 -11.49
CA HIS A 142 -3.93 -4.59 -10.09
C HIS A 142 -2.87 -5.36 -9.27
N TRP A 143 -2.39 -6.50 -9.78
CA TRP A 143 -1.33 -7.27 -9.12
C TRP A 143 0.00 -6.52 -9.06
N LEU A 144 0.40 -5.86 -10.15
CA LEU A 144 1.62 -5.05 -10.19
C LEU A 144 1.56 -3.88 -9.19
N THR A 145 0.41 -3.21 -9.12
CA THR A 145 0.23 -2.11 -8.15
C THR A 145 0.12 -2.60 -6.71
N ALA A 146 -0.44 -3.78 -6.45
CA ALA A 146 -0.39 -4.41 -5.13
C ALA A 146 1.07 -4.69 -4.70
N GLY A 147 1.91 -5.14 -5.64
CA GLY A 147 3.36 -5.27 -5.45
C GLY A 147 4.02 -3.92 -5.15
N ALA A 148 3.70 -2.88 -5.92
CA ALA A 148 4.21 -1.52 -5.72
C ALA A 148 3.81 -0.96 -4.34
N ALA A 149 2.57 -1.18 -3.89
CA ALA A 149 2.11 -0.77 -2.56
C ALA A 149 2.86 -1.52 -1.44
N SER A 150 3.15 -2.80 -1.65
CA SER A 150 3.96 -3.61 -0.73
C SER A 150 5.41 -3.13 -0.68
N PHE A 151 5.99 -2.77 -1.82
CA PHE A 151 7.33 -2.18 -1.90
C PHE A 151 7.40 -0.82 -1.19
N ALA A 152 6.43 0.06 -1.45
CA ALA A 152 6.31 1.35 -0.76
C ALA A 152 6.21 1.18 0.76
N ARG A 153 5.49 0.14 1.23
CA ARG A 153 5.46 -0.23 2.65
C ARG A 153 6.85 -0.60 3.18
N GLY A 154 7.60 -1.43 2.46
CA GLY A 154 8.98 -1.77 2.81
C GLY A 154 9.88 -0.54 2.92
N MET A 155 9.82 0.36 1.93
CA MET A 155 10.59 1.61 1.89
C MET A 155 10.26 2.55 3.05
N ASN A 156 9.01 2.59 3.51
CA ASN A 156 8.58 3.45 4.63
C ASN A 156 8.81 2.84 6.02
N ASP A 157 8.58 1.54 6.19
CA ASP A 157 8.55 0.92 7.53
C ASP A 157 9.92 0.38 7.95
N ALA A 158 10.74 -0.14 7.02
CA ALA A 158 12.03 -0.72 7.38
C ALA A 158 13.03 0.31 7.93
N PRO A 159 13.29 1.47 7.29
CA PRO A 159 14.23 2.46 7.82
C PRO A 159 13.81 2.98 9.20
N LYS A 160 12.51 3.11 9.44
CA LYS A 160 11.94 3.58 10.71
C LYS A 160 12.22 2.62 11.87
N MET A 161 12.05 1.31 11.64
CA MET A 161 12.37 0.30 12.66
C MET A 161 13.89 0.19 12.88
N VAL A 162 14.68 0.23 11.81
CA VAL A 162 16.15 0.21 11.90
C VAL A 162 16.67 1.41 12.70
N ALA A 163 16.13 2.61 12.45
CA ALA A 163 16.51 3.82 13.17
C ALA A 163 16.26 3.72 14.69
N LEU A 164 15.16 3.09 15.12
CA LEU A 164 14.87 2.88 16.54
C LEU A 164 15.86 1.91 17.19
N VAL A 165 16.25 0.84 16.49
CA VAL A 165 17.23 -0.12 16.99
C VAL A 165 18.62 0.53 17.10
N LEU A 166 19.04 1.25 16.06
CA LEU A 166 20.32 1.97 16.06
C LEU A 166 20.38 3.05 17.16
N ALA A 167 19.29 3.81 17.34
CA ALA A 167 19.20 4.79 18.42
C ALA A 167 19.34 4.12 19.80
N ALA A 168 18.64 3.00 20.03
CA ALA A 168 18.74 2.26 21.28
C ALA A 168 20.15 1.71 21.55
N ALA A 169 20.85 1.27 20.51
CA ALA A 169 22.23 0.78 20.64
C ALA A 169 23.23 1.92 20.92
N ALA A 170 23.03 3.08 20.30
CA ALA A 170 23.85 4.26 20.55
C ALA A 170 23.77 4.70 22.02
N PHE A 171 22.58 4.68 22.63
CA PHE A 171 22.41 4.98 24.07
C PHE A 171 23.08 3.96 25.00
N GLN A 172 23.36 2.75 24.53
CA GLN A 172 24.04 1.69 25.29
C GLN A 172 25.55 1.65 25.02
N GLY A 173 26.12 2.67 24.38
CA GLY A 173 27.55 2.71 24.03
C GLY A 173 27.96 1.78 22.87
N SER A 174 27.00 1.13 22.22
CA SER A 174 27.22 0.21 21.09
C SER A 174 27.08 0.93 19.75
N ALA A 175 27.81 2.05 19.57
CA ALA A 175 27.63 2.96 18.44
C ALA A 175 28.12 2.43 17.08
N ASN A 176 28.88 1.32 17.05
CA ASN A 176 29.51 0.79 15.84
C ASN A 176 28.69 -0.30 15.11
N LEU A 177 27.39 -0.43 15.40
CA LEU A 177 26.54 -1.39 14.68
C LEU A 177 26.30 -0.93 13.24
N SER A 178 26.66 -1.78 12.29
CA SER A 178 26.31 -1.58 10.88
C SER A 178 24.79 -1.67 10.68
N ALA A 179 24.22 -0.75 9.88
CA ALA A 179 22.80 -0.74 9.58
C ALA A 179 22.35 -1.93 8.71
N ALA A 180 23.25 -2.49 7.89
CA ALA A 180 22.93 -3.56 6.94
C ALA A 180 22.35 -4.84 7.57
N PRO A 181 22.96 -5.46 8.60
CA PRO A 181 22.39 -6.65 9.24
C PRO A 181 21.05 -6.37 9.93
N ILE A 182 20.87 -5.18 10.51
CA ILE A 182 19.61 -4.77 11.14
C ILE A 182 18.52 -4.64 10.07
N PHE A 183 18.85 -4.06 8.91
CA PHE A 183 17.92 -3.94 7.79
C PHE A 183 17.49 -5.31 7.26
N LEU A 184 18.42 -6.27 7.13
CA LEU A 184 18.12 -7.64 6.73
C LEU A 184 17.20 -8.33 7.75
N LEU A 185 17.48 -8.19 9.05
CA LEU A 185 16.67 -8.76 10.12
C LEU A 185 15.26 -8.18 10.13
N VAL A 186 15.12 -6.86 10.02
CA VAL A 186 13.83 -6.17 9.98
C VAL A 186 13.02 -6.59 8.75
N THR A 187 13.62 -6.58 7.55
CA THR A 187 12.90 -6.93 6.32
C THR A 187 12.49 -8.40 6.29
N THR A 188 13.35 -9.31 6.76
CA THR A 188 13.02 -10.73 6.91
C THR A 188 11.87 -10.92 7.90
N GLY A 189 11.90 -10.23 9.05
CA GLY A 189 10.82 -10.24 10.02
C GLY A 189 9.50 -9.71 9.46
N MET A 190 9.54 -8.64 8.66
CA MET A 190 8.36 -8.11 7.97
C MET A 190 7.75 -9.12 7.00
N VAL A 191 8.58 -9.82 6.21
CA VAL A 191 8.13 -10.85 5.26
C VAL A 191 7.49 -12.02 6.00
N LEU A 192 8.19 -12.58 6.99
CA LEU A 192 7.69 -13.71 7.78
C LEU A 192 6.42 -13.35 8.55
N GLY A 193 6.40 -12.19 9.21
CA GLY A 193 5.22 -11.72 9.94
C GLY A 193 4.00 -11.52 9.03
N SER A 194 4.21 -11.00 7.82
CA SER A 194 3.14 -10.84 6.83
C SER A 194 2.61 -12.19 6.33
N ALA A 195 3.50 -13.16 6.10
CA ALA A 195 3.13 -14.50 5.65
C ALA A 195 2.32 -15.27 6.71
N VAL A 196 2.72 -15.17 7.99
CA VAL A 196 2.10 -15.91 9.10
C VAL A 196 0.82 -15.24 9.60
N GLY A 197 0.83 -13.92 9.79
CA GLY A 197 -0.23 -13.18 10.49
C GLY A 197 -1.06 -12.25 9.62
N GLY A 198 -0.58 -11.86 8.43
CA GLY A 198 -1.15 -10.77 7.64
C GLY A 198 -2.57 -11.04 7.11
N ARG A 199 -2.91 -12.32 6.85
CA ARG A 199 -4.18 -12.71 6.21
C ARG A 199 -5.43 -12.22 6.94
N ARG A 200 -5.41 -12.13 8.28
CA ARG A 200 -6.57 -11.69 9.06
C ARG A 200 -6.90 -10.23 8.79
N VAL A 201 -5.88 -9.38 8.75
CA VAL A 201 -6.01 -7.94 8.53
C VAL A 201 -6.32 -7.65 7.06
N THR A 202 -5.63 -8.32 6.12
CA THR A 202 -5.90 -8.11 4.69
C THR A 202 -7.31 -8.55 4.30
N ARG A 203 -7.87 -9.58 4.93
CA ARG A 203 -9.26 -9.98 4.72
C ARG A 203 -10.26 -8.89 5.12
N VAL A 204 -10.04 -8.20 6.24
CA VAL A 204 -10.91 -7.09 6.66
C VAL A 204 -10.85 -5.96 5.63
N LEU A 205 -9.65 -5.57 5.21
CA LEU A 205 -9.47 -4.50 4.23
C LEU A 205 -10.03 -4.85 2.84
N ALA A 206 -9.82 -6.07 2.37
CA ALA A 206 -10.19 -6.49 1.01
C ALA A 206 -11.67 -6.89 0.88
N GLU A 207 -12.26 -7.52 1.91
CA GLU A 207 -13.60 -8.11 1.80
C GLU A 207 -14.66 -7.35 2.60
N LYS A 208 -14.29 -6.71 3.72
CA LYS A 208 -15.29 -6.21 4.69
C LYS A 208 -15.58 -4.71 4.61
N VAL A 209 -14.67 -3.91 4.05
CA VAL A 209 -14.87 -2.45 3.94
C VAL A 209 -15.88 -2.11 2.85
N THR A 210 -15.65 -2.63 1.64
CA THR A 210 -16.53 -2.48 0.46
C THR A 210 -16.15 -3.56 -0.56
N PRO A 211 -17.09 -4.12 -1.33
CA PRO A 211 -16.75 -4.96 -2.48
C PRO A 211 -15.99 -4.09 -3.49
N MET A 212 -14.89 -4.59 -4.06
CA MET A 212 -14.05 -3.86 -5.02
C MET A 212 -13.83 -4.67 -6.29
N ASP A 213 -13.85 -4.01 -7.43
CA ASP A 213 -13.36 -4.57 -8.68
C ASP A 213 -11.84 -4.37 -8.88
N HIS A 214 -11.28 -4.96 -9.94
CA HIS A 214 -9.84 -4.87 -10.20
C HIS A 214 -9.36 -3.45 -10.54
N ARG A 215 -10.24 -2.59 -11.07
CA ARG A 215 -9.89 -1.21 -11.44
C ARG A 215 -9.83 -0.32 -10.20
N GLU A 216 -10.81 -0.47 -9.32
CA GLU A 216 -10.82 0.18 -8.01
C GLU A 216 -9.62 -0.27 -7.18
N GLY A 217 -9.30 -1.57 -7.18
CA GLY A 217 -8.10 -2.13 -6.55
C GLY A 217 -6.81 -1.56 -7.13
N PHE A 218 -6.69 -1.51 -8.47
CA PHE A 218 -5.55 -0.91 -9.16
C PHE A 218 -5.35 0.56 -8.75
N LEU A 219 -6.39 1.39 -8.80
CA LEU A 219 -6.29 2.81 -8.46
C LEU A 219 -6.00 3.03 -6.97
N ALA A 220 -6.64 2.27 -6.08
CA ALA A 220 -6.37 2.34 -4.65
C ALA A 220 -4.92 1.97 -4.31
N ASN A 221 -4.40 0.91 -4.92
CA ASN A 221 -3.00 0.50 -4.74
C ASN A 221 -2.02 1.49 -5.36
N LEU A 222 -2.33 2.06 -6.53
CA LEU A 222 -1.49 3.07 -7.17
C LEU A 222 -1.37 4.35 -6.32
N VAL A 223 -2.49 4.85 -5.81
CA VAL A 223 -2.51 6.01 -4.91
C VAL A 223 -1.75 5.68 -3.62
N THR A 224 -1.94 4.48 -3.07
CA THR A 224 -1.21 4.05 -1.87
C THR A 224 0.29 4.01 -2.11
N ALA A 225 0.74 3.36 -3.18
CA ALA A 225 2.14 3.27 -3.54
C ALA A 225 2.76 4.66 -3.74
N GLY A 226 2.09 5.53 -4.49
CA GLY A 226 2.55 6.90 -4.76
C GLY A 226 2.67 7.75 -3.50
N LEU A 227 1.60 7.85 -2.70
CA LEU A 227 1.60 8.66 -1.48
C LEU A 227 2.60 8.17 -0.44
N VAL A 228 2.69 6.85 -0.24
CA VAL A 228 3.61 6.26 0.75
C VAL A 228 5.05 6.45 0.29
N THR A 229 5.36 6.22 -0.99
CA THR A 229 6.72 6.42 -1.52
C THR A 229 7.13 7.89 -1.41
N ALA A 230 6.27 8.82 -1.83
CA ALA A 230 6.55 10.25 -1.72
C ALA A 230 6.75 10.70 -0.26
N GLY A 231 5.93 10.22 0.66
CA GLY A 231 6.12 10.51 2.08
C GLY A 231 7.43 9.93 2.63
N ALA A 232 7.77 8.70 2.24
CA ALA A 232 9.00 8.04 2.66
C ALA A 232 10.26 8.76 2.14
N THR A 233 10.27 9.21 0.89
CA THR A 233 11.42 9.96 0.32
C THR A 233 11.58 11.34 0.94
N LEU A 234 10.50 11.94 1.41
CA LEU A 234 10.52 13.18 2.20
C LEU A 234 10.87 12.96 3.68
N GLY A 235 11.12 11.71 4.10
CA GLY A 235 11.42 11.37 5.49
C GLY A 235 10.22 11.54 6.44
N LEU A 236 8.99 11.61 5.90
CA LEU A 236 7.78 11.73 6.69
C LEU A 236 7.33 10.35 7.16
N PRO A 237 7.00 10.16 8.45
CA PRO A 237 6.52 8.88 8.96
C PRO A 237 5.10 8.62 8.47
N MET A 238 4.95 7.85 7.39
CA MET A 238 3.64 7.55 6.82
C MET A 238 2.98 6.35 7.51
N SER A 239 1.64 6.35 7.56
CA SER A 239 0.83 5.19 7.91
C SER A 239 0.29 4.55 6.64
N THR A 240 0.95 3.49 6.17
CA THR A 240 0.50 2.73 5.00
C THR A 240 -0.91 2.17 5.18
N THR A 241 -1.27 1.75 6.40
CA THR A 241 -2.61 1.27 6.72
C THR A 241 -3.66 2.38 6.59
N HIS A 242 -3.38 3.62 7.01
CA HIS A 242 -4.33 4.73 6.86
C HIS A 242 -4.49 5.15 5.40
N VAL A 243 -3.37 5.25 4.67
CA VAL A 243 -3.39 5.58 3.24
C VAL A 243 -4.19 4.52 2.48
N SER A 244 -3.86 3.23 2.64
CA SER A 244 -4.56 2.14 1.94
C SER A 244 -6.05 2.08 2.31
N ALA A 245 -6.39 2.19 3.60
CA ALA A 245 -7.79 2.22 4.03
C ALA A 245 -8.54 3.44 3.44
N GLY A 246 -7.92 4.62 3.45
CA GLY A 246 -8.48 5.82 2.82
C GLY A 246 -8.80 5.60 1.34
N GLY A 247 -7.86 5.01 0.60
CA GLY A 247 -8.07 4.65 -0.81
C GLY A 247 -9.22 3.67 -1.04
N ILE A 248 -9.31 2.61 -0.22
CA ILE A 248 -10.40 1.62 -0.26
C ILE A 248 -11.76 2.30 0.04
N ILE A 249 -11.80 3.15 1.06
CA ILE A 249 -13.00 3.92 1.42
C ILE A 249 -13.40 4.86 0.28
N GLY A 250 -12.42 5.52 -0.36
CA GLY A 250 -12.64 6.39 -1.51
C GLY A 250 -13.21 5.67 -2.72
N ALA A 251 -12.83 4.41 -2.93
CA ALA A 251 -13.43 3.56 -3.95
C ALA A 251 -14.90 3.20 -3.63
N GLY A 252 -15.18 2.78 -2.39
CA GLY A 252 -16.55 2.42 -1.97
C GLY A 252 -17.50 3.61 -1.85
N ALA A 253 -16.99 4.81 -1.57
CA ALA A 253 -17.79 6.02 -1.40
C ALA A 253 -18.55 6.43 -2.67
N GLU A 254 -18.01 6.14 -3.87
CA GLU A 254 -18.71 6.43 -5.14
C GLU A 254 -20.02 5.65 -5.29
N ARG A 255 -20.07 4.43 -4.75
CA ARG A 255 -21.21 3.51 -4.92
C ARG A 255 -22.09 3.40 -3.69
N ALA A 256 -21.81 4.19 -2.64
CA ALA A 256 -22.45 4.10 -1.33
C ALA A 256 -22.46 2.67 -0.75
N SER A 257 -21.43 1.86 -1.05
CA SER A 257 -21.34 0.43 -0.69
C SER A 257 -20.51 0.17 0.56
N LEU A 258 -20.27 1.21 1.37
CA LEU A 258 -19.40 1.13 2.53
C LEU A 258 -20.08 0.44 3.72
N ASN A 259 -19.36 -0.50 4.35
CA ASN A 259 -19.80 -1.11 5.59
C ASN A 259 -19.53 -0.18 6.79
N LYS A 260 -20.55 0.57 7.21
CA LYS A 260 -20.47 1.54 8.32
C LYS A 260 -19.95 0.92 9.62
N LYS A 261 -20.32 -0.34 9.92
CA LYS A 261 -19.84 -1.04 11.12
C LYS A 261 -18.33 -1.25 11.05
N THR A 262 -17.83 -1.78 9.94
CA THR A 262 -16.39 -1.96 9.74
C THR A 262 -15.64 -0.63 9.74
N LEU A 263 -16.20 0.44 9.18
CA LEU A 263 -15.59 1.77 9.28
C LEU A 263 -15.45 2.26 10.72
N ALA A 264 -16.49 2.07 11.55
CA ALA A 264 -16.45 2.43 12.96
C ALA A 264 -15.41 1.59 13.73
N GLU A 265 -15.32 0.28 13.45
CA GLU A 265 -14.32 -0.61 14.04
C GLU A 265 -12.89 -0.17 13.66
N ILE A 266 -12.65 0.22 12.41
CA ILE A 266 -11.36 0.74 11.94
C ILE A 266 -11.01 2.05 12.64
N ALA A 267 -11.93 3.01 12.64
CA ALA A 267 -11.72 4.31 13.28
C ALA A 267 -11.44 4.18 14.78
N LEU A 268 -12.19 3.32 15.47
CA LEU A 268 -11.98 3.02 16.88
C LEU A 268 -10.61 2.36 17.11
N ALA A 269 -10.23 1.39 16.28
CA ALA A 269 -8.92 0.76 16.37
C ALA A 269 -7.79 1.78 16.19
N TRP A 270 -7.94 2.75 15.28
CA TRP A 270 -6.96 3.82 15.08
C TRP A 270 -6.84 4.73 16.29
N LEU A 271 -7.98 5.13 16.87
CA LEU A 271 -8.02 5.98 18.07
C LEU A 271 -7.38 5.27 19.27
N VAL A 272 -7.73 4.00 19.50
CA VAL A 272 -7.25 3.21 20.65
C VAL A 272 -5.77 2.83 20.52
N THR A 273 -5.23 2.80 19.30
CA THR A 273 -3.84 2.38 19.06
C THR A 273 -2.81 3.23 19.82
N LEU A 274 -2.99 4.55 19.87
CA LEU A 274 -2.07 5.44 20.59
C LEU A 274 -2.03 5.15 22.10
N PRO A 275 -3.15 5.25 22.85
CA PRO A 275 -3.14 5.02 24.29
C PRO A 275 -2.77 3.57 24.64
N ALA A 276 -3.22 2.58 23.86
CA ALA A 276 -2.91 1.19 24.14
C ALA A 276 -1.41 0.90 23.95
N ALA A 277 -0.80 1.38 22.86
CA ALA A 277 0.63 1.20 22.64
C ALA A 277 1.48 2.01 23.64
N ALA A 278 1.00 3.18 24.07
CA ALA A 278 1.61 3.97 25.15
C ALA A 278 1.62 3.18 26.47
N ALA A 279 0.47 2.64 26.89
CA ALA A 279 0.34 1.85 28.10
C ALA A 279 1.23 0.61 28.09
N LEU A 280 1.22 -0.15 26.99
CA LEU A 280 2.11 -1.32 26.83
C LEU A 280 3.59 -0.92 26.80
N GLY A 281 3.91 0.23 26.23
CA GLY A 281 5.26 0.81 26.25
C GLY A 281 5.74 1.13 27.66
N ILE A 282 4.90 1.83 28.43
CA ILE A 282 5.16 2.16 29.85
C ILE A 282 5.33 0.88 30.66
N GLY A 283 4.41 -0.08 30.53
CA GLY A 283 4.50 -1.37 31.22
C GLY A 283 5.81 -2.11 30.91
N ALA A 284 6.21 -2.18 29.65
CA ALA A 284 7.48 -2.79 29.27
C ALA A 284 8.70 -2.05 29.83
N HIS A 285 8.65 -0.72 29.91
CA HIS A 285 9.73 0.08 30.50
C HIS A 285 9.84 -0.14 32.00
N LEU A 286 8.72 -0.12 32.73
CA LEU A 286 8.69 -0.36 34.18
C LEU A 286 9.15 -1.78 34.52
N LEU A 287 8.71 -2.78 33.74
CA LEU A 287 9.17 -4.16 33.91
C LEU A 287 10.68 -4.28 33.69
N GLY A 288 11.22 -3.64 32.66
CA GLY A 288 12.66 -3.61 32.40
C GLY A 288 13.46 -3.01 33.56
N ARG A 289 12.95 -1.92 34.17
CA ARG A 289 13.56 -1.30 35.36
C ARG A 289 13.44 -2.14 36.63
N TRP A 290 12.40 -2.97 36.74
CA TRP A 290 12.22 -3.85 37.89
C TRP A 290 13.16 -5.08 37.82
N LEU A 291 13.49 -5.53 36.61
CA LEU A 291 14.39 -6.66 36.39
C LEU A 291 15.89 -6.31 36.45
N SER A 292 16.23 -5.02 36.41
CA SER A 292 17.61 -4.50 36.45
C SER A 292 18.00 -4.04 37.85
#